data_AF-A0A159Z1R5-F1
#
_entry.id   AF-A0A159Z1R5-F1
#
_cell.length_a   1.000
_cell.length_b   1.000
_cell.length_c   1.000
_cell.angle_alpha   90.00
_cell.angle_beta   90.00
_cell.angle_gamma   90.00
#
_symmetry.space_group_name_H-M   'P 1'
#
loop_
_entity.id
_entity.type
_entity.pdbx_description
1 polymer ?
#
loop_
_entity_poly.entity_id
_entity_poly.type
_entity_poly.pdbx_seq_one_letter_code
_entity_poly.pdbx_strand_id
1 'polypeptide(L)'
;MLNFSDISWIGIIAATVASFMLGGLWFTVLLGRAYSAALGRAHDPGARPAPLMIAGPAAWSLVTAFATAVLMASLGIETLSGALGLGLFVGIGYLAATTVNTGINPNIPNPLLYGAVSGGYHLAAGLVIALVLSFF
;
A
#
# COMPACT_ATOMS: atom_id res chain seq x y z
N MET A 1 -7.35 10.68 25.10
CA MET A 1 -7.56 9.23 24.85
C MET A 1 -8.20 9.11 23.47
N LEU A 2 -7.79 8.15 22.64
CA LEU A 2 -8.40 7.94 21.32
C LEU A 2 -9.91 7.67 21.48
N ASN A 3 -10.75 8.43 20.78
CA ASN A 3 -12.17 8.12 20.65
C ASN A 3 -12.46 7.64 19.22
N PHE A 4 -13.10 6.48 19.09
CA PHE A 4 -13.44 5.92 17.78
C PHE A 4 -14.48 6.74 17.01
N SER A 5 -15.13 7.72 17.67
CA SER A 5 -15.94 8.74 16.99
C SER A 5 -15.12 9.65 16.08
N ASP A 6 -13.82 9.80 16.35
CA ASP A 6 -12.94 10.73 15.63
C ASP A 6 -12.39 10.11 14.34
N ILE A 7 -12.81 8.88 14.03
CA ILE A 7 -12.35 8.11 12.89
C ILE A 7 -13.47 7.99 11.87
N SER A 8 -13.22 8.49 10.65
CA SER A 8 -14.17 8.32 9.55
C SER A 8 -14.12 6.91 8.94
N TRP A 9 -15.15 6.11 9.25
CA TRP A 9 -15.33 4.78 8.64
C TRP A 9 -15.53 4.84 7.13
N ILE A 10 -16.20 5.89 6.63
CA ILE A 10 -16.37 6.13 5.20
C ILE A 10 -15.00 6.43 4.56
N GLY A 11 -14.19 7.26 5.23
CA GLY A 11 -12.83 7.55 4.78
C GLY A 11 -11.95 6.31 4.71
N ILE A 12 -12.04 5.42 5.71
CA ILE A 12 -11.31 4.14 5.70
C ILE A 12 -11.71 3.28 4.50
N ILE A 13 -13.01 3.14 4.22
CA ILE A 13 -13.49 2.36 3.08
C ILE A 13 -13.02 3.00 1.76
N ALA A 14 -13.11 4.32 1.63
CA ALA A 14 -12.67 5.04 0.44
C ALA A 14 -11.16 4.86 0.20
N ALA A 15 -10.33 5.01 1.25
CA ALA A 15 -8.89 4.81 1.19
C ALA A 15 -8.50 3.36 0.86
N THR A 16 -9.27 2.40 1.40
CA THR A 16 -9.12 0.97 1.08
C THR A 16 -9.34 0.72 -0.40
N VAL A 17 -10.46 1.19 -0.95
CA VAL A 17 -10.79 1.01 -2.37
C VAL A 17 -9.75 1.70 -3.26
N ALA A 18 -9.36 2.93 -2.94
CA ALA A 18 -8.39 3.69 -3.73
C ALA A 18 -7.02 2.98 -3.79
N SER A 19 -6.50 2.53 -2.64
CA SER A 19 -5.21 1.83 -2.59
C SER A 19 -5.26 0.44 -3.23
N PHE A 20 -6.37 -0.29 -3.06
CA PHE A 20 -6.56 -1.59 -3.70
C PHE A 20 -6.61 -1.48 -5.23
N MET A 21 -7.35 -0.50 -5.76
CA MET A 21 -7.39 -0.19 -7.19
C MET A 21 -6.02 0.23 -7.72
N LEU A 22 -5.27 1.03 -6.96
CA LEU A 22 -3.88 1.36 -7.29
C LEU A 22 -3.04 0.10 -7.40
N GLY A 23 -3.17 -0.87 -6.48
CA GLY A 23 -2.44 -2.14 -6.54
C GLY A 23 -2.75 -2.94 -7.79
N GLY A 24 -4.04 -3.05 -8.13
CA GLY A 24 -4.48 -3.66 -9.38
C GLY A 24 -3.81 -2.99 -10.59
N LEU A 25 -3.88 -1.67 -10.69
CA LEU A 25 -3.27 -0.91 -11.78
C LEU A 25 -1.74 -1.05 -11.82
N TRP A 26 -1.08 -1.00 -10.67
CA TRP A 26 0.38 -1.02 -10.51
C TRP A 26 0.99 -2.34 -10.95
N PHE A 27 0.49 -3.46 -10.42
CA PHE A 27 1.06 -4.79 -10.65
C PHE A 27 0.56 -5.48 -11.92
N THR A 28 -0.40 -4.89 -12.64
CA THR A 28 -0.89 -5.45 -13.91
C THR A 28 -0.50 -4.55 -15.09
N VAL A 29 -0.94 -3.30 -15.10
CA VAL A 29 -0.80 -2.41 -16.25
C VAL A 29 0.54 -1.67 -16.23
N LEU A 30 0.88 -1.00 -15.13
CA LEU A 30 2.02 -0.09 -15.10
C LEU A 30 3.35 -0.83 -15.01
N LEU A 31 3.46 -1.77 -14.07
CA LEU A 31 4.71 -2.44 -13.72
C LEU A 31 4.59 -3.98 -13.68
N GLY A 32 3.53 -4.55 -14.28
CA GLY A 32 3.33 -6.00 -14.28
C GLY A 32 4.50 -6.78 -14.89
N ARG A 33 5.09 -6.28 -15.99
CA ARG A 33 6.29 -6.89 -16.60
C ARG A 33 7.49 -6.87 -15.66
N ALA A 34 7.74 -5.73 -15.02
CA ALA A 34 8.84 -5.56 -14.08
C ALA A 34 8.66 -6.45 -12.84
N TYR A 35 7.42 -6.56 -12.34
CA TYR A 35 7.09 -7.44 -11.23
C TYR A 35 7.25 -8.93 -11.58
N SER A 36 6.77 -9.37 -12.74
CA SER A 36 6.99 -10.75 -13.23
C SER A 36 8.48 -11.07 -13.37
N ALA A 37 9.26 -10.16 -13.98
CA ALA A 37 10.70 -10.30 -14.11
C ALA A 37 11.40 -10.35 -12.74
N ALA A 38 10.97 -9.54 -11.77
CA ALA A 38 11.51 -9.54 -10.41
C ALA A 38 11.36 -10.90 -9.72
N LEU A 39 10.25 -11.59 -10.00
CA LEU A 39 9.93 -12.92 -9.48
C LEU A 39 10.47 -14.07 -10.34
N GLY A 40 11.20 -13.79 -11.43
CA GLY A 40 11.65 -14.80 -12.39
C GLY A 40 10.52 -15.55 -13.09
N ARG A 41 9.36 -14.89 -13.25
CA ARG A 41 8.17 -15.46 -13.90
C ARG A 41 8.00 -14.87 -15.29
N ALA A 42 7.47 -15.66 -16.21
CA ALA A 42 6.98 -15.13 -17.48
C ALA A 42 5.82 -14.17 -17.20
N HIS A 43 5.83 -13.02 -17.88
CA HIS A 43 4.71 -12.09 -17.82
C HIS A 43 3.59 -12.60 -18.71
N ASP A 44 2.47 -12.98 -18.09
CA ASP A 44 1.24 -13.37 -18.78
C ASP A 44 0.10 -12.44 -18.34
N PRO A 45 -0.28 -11.45 -19.18
CA PRO A 45 -1.38 -10.53 -18.87
C PRO A 45 -2.75 -11.22 -18.90
N GLY A 46 -2.87 -12.42 -19.46
CA GLY A 46 -4.10 -13.22 -19.48
C GLY A 46 -4.25 -14.16 -18.28
N ALA A 47 -3.19 -14.33 -17.47
CA ALA A 47 -3.21 -15.18 -16.30
C ALA A 47 -4.22 -14.65 -15.26
N ARG A 48 -5.08 -15.54 -14.76
CA ARG A 48 -6.02 -15.18 -13.70
C ARG A 48 -5.30 -15.27 -12.35
N PRO A 49 -5.27 -14.18 -11.55
CA PRO A 49 -4.67 -14.23 -10.24
C PRO A 49 -5.46 -15.18 -9.33
N ALA A 50 -4.76 -15.93 -8.49
CA ALA A 50 -5.41 -16.75 -7.48
C ALA A 50 -6.27 -15.87 -6.56
N PRO A 51 -7.40 -16.36 -6.01
CA PRO A 51 -8.27 -15.55 -5.15
C PRO A 51 -7.54 -14.85 -4.00
N LEU A 52 -6.53 -15.50 -3.41
CA LEU A 52 -5.70 -14.92 -2.35
C LEU A 52 -4.89 -13.71 -2.82
N MET A 53 -4.47 -13.66 -4.09
CA MET A 53 -3.76 -12.51 -4.68
C MET A 53 -4.67 -11.32 -4.95
N ILE A 54 -5.99 -11.48 -4.80
CA ILE A 54 -6.98 -10.40 -4.87
C ILE A 54 -7.45 -10.02 -3.46
N ALA A 55 -7.93 -11.02 -2.70
CA ALA A 55 -8.48 -10.80 -1.36
C ALA A 55 -7.42 -10.36 -0.35
N GLY A 56 -6.18 -10.88 -0.48
CA GLY A 56 -5.05 -10.52 0.37
C GLY A 56 -4.75 -9.01 0.32
N PRO A 57 -4.47 -8.43 -0.87
CA PRO A 57 -4.27 -6.99 -1.01
C PRO A 57 -5.47 -6.16 -0.52
N ALA A 58 -6.71 -6.57 -0.78
CA ALA A 58 -7.89 -5.84 -0.30
C ALA A 58 -7.97 -5.79 1.24
N ALA A 59 -7.75 -6.94 1.90
CA ALA A 59 -7.72 -7.02 3.36
C ALA A 59 -6.54 -6.20 3.95
N TRP A 60 -5.37 -6.26 3.31
CA TRP A 60 -4.21 -5.50 3.74
C TRP A 60 -4.38 -3.98 3.57
N SER A 61 -5.01 -3.54 2.47
CA SER A 61 -5.42 -2.15 2.26
C SER A 61 -6.35 -1.67 3.38
N LEU A 62 -7.30 -2.49 3.81
CA LEU A 62 -8.22 -2.15 4.89
C LEU A 62 -7.49 -1.99 6.23
N VAL A 63 -6.64 -2.94 6.58
CA VAL A 63 -5.83 -2.89 7.81
C VAL A 63 -4.94 -1.65 7.83
N THR A 64 -4.29 -1.35 6.70
CA THR A 64 -3.40 -0.19 6.58
C THR A 64 -4.18 1.11 6.68
N ALA A 65 -5.33 1.23 6.00
CA ALA A 65 -6.18 2.42 6.06
C ALA A 65 -6.71 2.67 7.48
N PHE A 66 -7.16 1.63 8.17
CA PHE A 66 -7.59 1.73 9.56
C PHE A 66 -6.45 2.19 10.47
N ALA A 67 -5.26 1.57 10.36
CA ALA A 67 -4.10 1.96 11.16
C ALA A 67 -3.67 3.41 10.91
N THR A 68 -3.67 3.86 9.65
CA THR A 68 -3.36 5.26 9.30
C THR A 68 -4.39 6.22 9.89
N ALA A 69 -5.69 5.91 9.82
CA ALA A 69 -6.73 6.75 10.40
C ALA A 69 -6.58 6.86 11.92
N VAL A 70 -6.29 5.75 12.60
CA VAL A 70 -5.98 5.74 14.05
C VAL A 70 -4.76 6.61 14.37
N LEU A 71 -3.69 6.52 13.57
CA LEU A 71 -2.50 7.35 13.76
C LEU A 71 -2.81 8.84 13.55
N MET A 72 -3.57 9.19 12.51
CA MET A 72 -3.96 10.59 12.26
C MET A 72 -4.76 11.16 13.44
N ALA A 73 -5.78 10.43 13.92
CA ALA A 73 -6.58 10.85 15.06
C ALA A 73 -5.74 10.95 16.35
N SER A 74 -4.87 9.96 16.60
CA SER A 74 -4.03 9.94 17.81
C SER A 74 -2.98 11.06 17.84
N LEU A 75 -2.49 11.47 16.67
CA LEU A 75 -1.47 12.51 16.51
C LEU A 75 -2.08 13.90 16.27
N GLY A 76 -3.40 14.02 16.18
CA GLY A 76 -4.08 15.29 15.88
C GLY A 76 -3.75 15.84 14.49
N ILE A 77 -3.61 14.96 13.49
CA ILE A 77 -3.27 15.34 12.12
C ILE A 77 -4.55 15.73 11.38
N GLU A 78 -4.76 17.04 11.22
CA GLU A 78 -5.94 17.62 10.57
C GLU A 78 -5.63 18.32 9.23
N THR A 79 -4.35 18.43 8.87
CA THR A 79 -3.92 19.13 7.66
C THR A 79 -3.49 18.16 6.57
N LEU A 80 -3.71 18.55 5.31
CA LEU A 80 -3.24 17.77 4.14
C LEU A 80 -1.72 17.54 4.19
N SER A 81 -0.93 18.56 4.52
CA SER A 81 0.53 18.43 4.63
C SER A 81 0.96 17.47 5.74
N GLY A 82 0.28 17.51 6.89
CA GLY A 82 0.50 16.55 7.98
C GLY A 82 0.16 15.12 7.58
N ALA A 83 -0.96 14.92 6.89
CA ALA A 83 -1.37 13.60 6.40
C ALA A 83 -0.37 13.04 5.38
N LEU A 84 0.06 13.84 4.41
CA LEU A 84 1.10 13.45 3.45
C LEU A 84 2.45 13.19 4.14
N GLY A 85 2.82 14.00 5.15
CA GLY A 85 4.01 13.80 5.96
C GLY A 85 3.98 12.45 6.70
N LEU A 86 2.85 12.10 7.32
CA LEU A 86 2.64 10.79 7.93
C LEU A 86 2.72 9.67 6.88
N GLY A 87 2.05 9.84 5.74
CA GLY A 87 2.07 8.87 4.64
C GLY A 87 3.48 8.61 4.11
N LEU A 88 4.31 9.66 3.96
CA LEU A 88 5.73 9.53 3.60
C LEU A 88 6.52 8.80 4.69
N PHE A 89 6.35 9.20 5.95
CA PHE A 89 7.08 8.61 7.07
C PHE A 89 6.76 7.11 7.23
N VAL A 90 5.48 6.76 7.26
CA VAL A 90 5.01 5.37 7.35
C VAL A 90 5.36 4.59 6.09
N GLY A 91 5.12 5.18 4.92
CA GLY A 91 5.38 4.57 3.63
C GLY A 91 6.83 4.22 3.41
N ILE A 92 7.77 5.12 3.74
CA ILE A 92 9.21 4.87 3.60
C ILE A 92 9.72 4.00 4.74
N GLY A 93 9.52 4.44 5.98
CA GLY A 93 10.16 3.89 7.17
C GLY A 93 9.65 2.51 7.56
N TYR A 94 8.40 2.18 7.22
CA TYR A 94 7.80 0.89 7.53
C TYR A 94 7.47 0.13 6.25
N LEU A 95 6.55 0.62 5.42
CA LEU A 95 5.97 -0.21 4.37
C LEU A 95 6.99 -0.59 3.28
N ALA A 96 7.68 0.39 2.70
CA ALA A 96 8.69 0.17 1.69
C ALA A 96 9.93 -0.53 2.26
N ALA A 97 10.44 -0.07 3.41
CA ALA A 97 11.60 -0.68 4.06
C ALA A 97 11.38 -2.16 4.39
N THR A 98 10.24 -2.52 5.01
CA THR A 98 9.90 -3.92 5.29
C THR A 98 9.75 -4.72 4.00
N THR A 99 9.11 -4.17 2.97
CA THR A 99 8.95 -4.86 1.67
C THR A 99 10.29 -5.14 0.99
N VAL A 100 11.21 -4.17 1.00
CA VAL A 100 12.56 -4.34 0.47
C VAL A 100 13.29 -5.41 1.25
N ASN A 101 13.22 -5.39 2.58
CA ASN A 101 13.81 -6.43 3.42
C ASN A 101 13.26 -7.83 3.11
N THR A 102 11.94 -7.97 2.96
CA THR A 102 11.30 -9.22 2.51
C THR A 102 11.80 -9.63 1.11
N GLY A 103 12.05 -8.67 0.23
CA GLY A 103 12.58 -8.89 -1.11
C GLY A 103 13.99 -9.47 -1.14
N ILE A 104 14.83 -9.22 -0.13
CA ILE A 104 16.19 -9.78 -0.01
C ILE A 104 16.18 -11.30 0.27
N ASN A 105 15.00 -11.92 0.32
CA ASN A 105 14.82 -13.36 0.39
C ASN A 105 15.54 -14.07 -0.78
N PRO A 106 16.31 -15.15 -0.51
CA PRO A 106 17.07 -15.88 -1.54
C PRO A 106 16.20 -16.53 -2.62
N ASN A 107 14.89 -16.67 -2.39
CA ASN A 107 13.94 -17.20 -3.37
C ASN A 107 13.43 -16.12 -4.35
N ILE A 108 13.83 -14.85 -4.20
CA ILE A 108 13.47 -13.76 -5.12
C ILE A 108 14.64 -13.55 -6.10
N PRO A 109 14.50 -13.90 -7.40
CA PRO A 109 15.60 -13.87 -8.35
C PRO A 109 16.23 -12.49 -8.57
N ASN A 110 15.42 -11.42 -8.53
CA ASN A 110 15.91 -10.05 -8.64
C ASN A 110 15.41 -9.20 -7.45
N PRO A 111 16.09 -9.28 -6.30
CA PRO A 111 15.60 -8.72 -5.04
C PRO A 111 15.55 -7.19 -5.07
N LEU A 112 16.49 -6.54 -5.77
CA LEU A 112 16.50 -5.08 -5.90
C LEU A 112 15.35 -4.58 -6.77
N LEU A 113 15.06 -5.26 -7.88
CA LEU A 113 13.91 -4.91 -8.73
C LEU A 113 12.60 -5.17 -7.98
N TYR A 114 12.50 -6.28 -7.25
CA TYR A 114 11.34 -6.55 -6.39
C TYR A 114 11.15 -5.44 -5.35
N GLY A 115 12.23 -5.05 -4.67
CA GLY A 115 12.22 -3.97 -3.68
C GLY A 115 11.78 -2.65 -4.27
N ALA A 116 12.28 -2.27 -5.46
CA ALA A 116 11.88 -1.05 -6.14
C ALA A 116 10.40 -1.06 -6.56
N VAL A 117 9.93 -2.14 -7.19
CA VAL A 117 8.55 -2.24 -7.69
C VAL A 117 7.55 -2.39 -6.55
N SER A 118 7.78 -3.33 -5.64
CA SER A 118 6.85 -3.65 -4.55
C SER A 118 6.97 -2.65 -3.41
N GLY A 119 8.18 -2.23 -3.05
CA GLY A 119 8.38 -1.18 -2.04
C GLY A 119 7.84 0.17 -2.51
N GLY A 120 8.06 0.51 -3.80
CA GLY A 120 7.48 1.69 -4.42
C GLY A 120 5.95 1.70 -4.40
N TYR A 121 5.31 0.56 -4.70
CA TYR A 121 3.87 0.41 -4.54
C TYR A 121 3.41 0.70 -3.12
N HIS A 122 4.02 0.08 -2.12
CA HIS A 122 3.56 0.23 -0.74
C HIS A 122 3.75 1.66 -0.21
N LEU A 123 4.80 2.35 -0.62
CA LEU A 123 4.95 3.79 -0.40
C LEU A 123 3.80 4.57 -1.05
N ALA A 124 3.56 4.36 -2.35
CA ALA A 124 2.50 5.05 -3.08
C ALA A 124 1.12 4.78 -2.49
N ALA A 125 0.83 3.53 -2.11
CA ALA A 125 -0.41 3.14 -1.46
C ALA A 125 -0.57 3.81 -0.10
N GLY A 126 0.49 3.87 0.73
CA GLY A 126 0.47 4.59 2.00
C GLY A 126 0.19 6.08 1.84
N LEU A 127 0.75 6.71 0.80
CA LEU A 127 0.46 8.10 0.45
C LEU A 127 -0.98 8.31 0.00
N VAL A 128 -1.49 7.43 -0.88
CA VAL A 128 -2.89 7.49 -1.34
C VAL A 128 -3.85 7.31 -0.18
N ILE A 129 -3.56 6.38 0.74
CA ILE A 129 -4.38 6.17 1.94
C ILE A 129 -4.43 7.46 2.78
N ALA A 130 -3.28 8.02 3.13
CA ALA A 130 -3.22 9.23 3.95
C ALA A 130 -3.88 10.43 3.26
N LEU A 131 -3.66 10.59 1.95
CA LEU A 131 -4.31 11.61 1.13
C LEU A 131 -5.83 11.47 1.16
N VAL A 132 -6.35 10.28 0.87
CA VAL A 132 -7.81 10.05 0.84
C VAL A 132 -8.42 10.31 2.21
N LEU A 133 -7.79 9.81 3.28
CA LEU A 133 -8.27 10.03 4.65
C LEU A 133 -8.30 11.52 5.02
N SER A 134 -7.42 12.36 4.49
CA SER A 134 -7.40 13.81 4.79
C SER A 134 -8.64 14.58 4.31
N PHE A 135 -9.52 13.96 3.53
CA PHE A 135 -10.78 14.56 3.07
C PHE A 135 -12.01 14.18 3.91
N PHE A 136 -11.82 13.40 4.99
CA PHE A 136 -12.89 12.88 5.83
C PHE A 136 -12.64 13.15 7.32
#